data_AF-A0A651F016-F1
#
_entry.id   AF-A0A651F016-F1
#
_cell.length_a   1.000
_cell.length_b   1.000
_cell.length_c   1.000
_cell.angle_alpha   90.00
_cell.angle_beta   90.00
_cell.angle_gamma   90.00
#
_symmetry.space_group_name_H-M   'P 1'
#
loop_
_entity.id
_entity.type
_entity.pdbx_description
1 polymer ?
#
loop_
_entity_poly.entity_id
_entity_poly.type
_entity_poly.pdbx_seq_one_letter_code
_entity_poly.pdbx_strand_id
1 'polypeptide(L)'
;MRVALALALVAAPAFAAPPADWAREWPDTDFSRALVPFEEIVSGGPPKDGIPSIDAPVFVSVADAEEPDRAPVMSVEIAGDARAYPLSILIWHEIVNDTVGGVPLAVTYCPLCNSGVVVERVVDGVETSFGTTGKLRHSDLVMYDRATESWWQQYEARAILGARAGDVLARRAFRLE
;
A
#
# COMPACT_ATOMS: atom_id res chain seq x y z
N MET A 1 -45.74 6.92 -23.75
CA MET A 1 -45.31 7.32 -22.39
C MET A 1 -43.79 7.29 -22.36
N ARG A 2 -43.12 8.44 -22.44
CA ARG A 2 -41.65 8.53 -22.47
C ARG A 2 -41.16 8.79 -21.04
N VAL A 3 -40.47 7.83 -20.44
CA VAL A 3 -39.83 8.00 -19.12
C VAL A 3 -38.52 8.76 -19.36
N ALA A 4 -38.43 9.98 -18.87
CA ALA A 4 -37.18 10.75 -18.86
C ALA A 4 -36.35 10.30 -17.66
N LEU A 5 -35.20 9.67 -17.93
CA LEU A 5 -34.22 9.33 -16.90
C LEU A 5 -33.46 10.60 -16.53
N ALA A 6 -33.75 11.18 -15.36
CA ALA A 6 -32.98 12.30 -14.84
C ALA A 6 -31.63 11.79 -14.32
N LEU A 7 -30.55 12.16 -15.01
CA LEU A 7 -29.19 11.93 -14.54
C LEU A 7 -28.93 12.91 -13.38
N ALA A 8 -28.98 12.43 -12.15
CA ALA A 8 -28.60 13.23 -10.99
C ALA A 8 -27.07 13.39 -11.00
N LEU A 9 -26.59 14.61 -11.21
CA LEU A 9 -25.18 14.94 -11.07
C LEU A 9 -24.85 14.91 -9.57
N VAL A 10 -24.24 13.83 -9.08
CA VAL A 10 -23.69 13.80 -7.73
C VAL A 10 -22.39 14.59 -7.76
N ALA A 11 -22.41 15.81 -7.20
CA ALA A 11 -21.19 16.57 -7.01
C ALA A 11 -20.30 15.83 -6.00
N ALA A 12 -19.07 15.50 -6.41
CA ALA A 12 -18.08 14.96 -5.49
C ALA A 12 -17.83 16.00 -4.38
N PRO A 13 -17.63 15.56 -3.12
CA PRO A 13 -17.27 16.48 -2.05
C PRO A 13 -15.95 17.17 -2.42
N ALA A 14 -15.97 18.50 -2.44
CA ALA A 14 -14.76 19.31 -2.57
C ALA A 14 -14.12 19.41 -1.18
N PHE A 15 -12.99 18.74 -0.98
CA PHE A 15 -12.19 18.89 0.23
C PHE A 15 -11.46 20.25 0.21
N ALA A 16 -10.97 20.68 1.38
CA ALA A 16 -10.07 21.84 1.47
C ALA A 16 -8.87 21.66 0.52
N ALA A 17 -8.12 22.73 0.23
CA ALA A 17 -6.91 22.58 -0.56
C ALA A 17 -5.89 21.66 0.15
N PRO A 18 -5.11 20.84 -0.58
CA PRO A 18 -4.06 20.04 0.03
C PRO A 18 -3.02 20.96 0.71
N PRO A 19 -2.31 20.47 1.75
CA PRO A 19 -1.17 21.17 2.32
C PRO A 19 -0.16 21.60 1.24
N ALA A 20 0.28 22.87 1.31
CA ALA A 20 1.08 23.49 0.25
C ALA A 20 2.46 22.83 0.05
N ASP A 21 2.98 22.16 1.07
CA ASP A 21 4.21 21.39 1.03
C ASP A 21 4.05 20.05 0.27
N TRP A 22 2.86 19.45 0.26
CA TRP A 22 2.63 18.17 -0.41
C TRP A 22 2.78 18.26 -1.92
N ALA A 23 2.28 19.33 -2.56
CA ALA A 23 2.47 19.53 -4.00
C ALA A 23 3.95 19.63 -4.41
N ARG A 24 4.86 19.96 -3.47
CA ARG A 24 6.30 19.96 -3.71
C ARG A 24 6.93 18.59 -3.48
N GLU A 25 6.46 17.85 -2.47
CA GLU A 25 6.94 16.49 -2.15
C GLU A 25 6.41 15.44 -3.16
N TRP A 26 5.25 15.71 -3.78
CA TRP A 26 4.47 14.81 -4.62
C TRP A 26 4.00 15.53 -5.90
N PRO A 27 4.94 15.83 -6.82
CA PRO A 27 4.64 16.63 -8.01
C PRO A 27 3.69 15.93 -8.99
N ASP A 28 3.59 14.60 -8.96
CA ASP A 28 2.80 13.82 -9.91
C ASP A 28 1.45 13.36 -9.32
N THR A 29 1.23 13.53 -8.01
CA THR A 29 -0.05 13.21 -7.36
C THR A 29 -1.18 14.16 -7.82
N ASP A 30 -2.26 13.60 -8.36
CA ASP A 30 -3.49 14.34 -8.65
C ASP A 30 -4.32 14.60 -7.37
N PHE A 31 -4.03 15.71 -6.69
CA PHE A 31 -4.76 16.14 -5.49
C PHE A 31 -6.22 16.58 -5.75
N SER A 32 -6.66 16.72 -7.01
CA SER A 32 -8.07 17.00 -7.28
C SER A 32 -8.96 15.76 -7.07
N ARG A 33 -8.34 14.57 -7.00
CA ARG A 33 -9.01 13.28 -6.82
C ARG A 33 -8.72 12.72 -5.44
N ALA A 34 -9.41 13.24 -4.43
CA ALA A 34 -9.37 12.73 -3.07
C ALA A 34 -10.70 12.06 -2.71
N LEU A 35 -10.64 10.97 -1.95
CA LEU A 35 -11.83 10.30 -1.38
C LEU A 35 -11.95 10.50 0.13
N VAL A 36 -10.93 11.10 0.75
CA VAL A 36 -10.87 11.39 2.18
C VAL A 36 -10.46 12.85 2.39
N PRO A 37 -10.89 13.50 3.48
CA PRO A 37 -10.40 14.82 3.84
C PRO A 37 -8.87 14.81 4.06
N PHE A 38 -8.18 15.85 3.59
CA PHE A 38 -6.72 15.94 3.72
C PHE A 38 -6.26 16.02 5.17
N GLU A 39 -7.08 16.61 6.05
CA GLU A 39 -6.84 16.71 7.48
C GLU A 39 -6.85 15.36 8.21
N GLU A 40 -7.40 14.30 7.60
CA GLU A 40 -7.32 12.95 8.15
C GLU A 40 -5.95 12.29 7.90
N ILE A 41 -5.17 12.82 6.96
CA ILE A 41 -3.85 12.30 6.62
C ILE A 41 -2.79 13.16 7.33
N VAL A 42 -2.04 12.54 8.23
CA VAL A 42 -1.05 13.20 9.09
C VAL A 42 0.36 12.68 8.78
N SER A 43 1.37 13.47 9.13
CA SER A 43 2.76 13.01 9.05
C SER A 43 3.05 11.97 10.13
N GLY A 44 3.66 10.85 9.74
CA GLY A 44 4.23 9.87 10.67
C GLY A 44 5.64 10.25 11.14
N GLY A 45 6.25 11.29 10.57
CA GLY A 45 7.61 11.75 10.89
C GLY A 45 8.61 11.52 9.75
N PRO A 46 8.75 10.29 9.22
CA PRO A 46 9.59 10.03 8.05
C PRO A 46 9.10 10.82 6.81
N PRO A 47 10.03 11.24 5.93
CA PRO A 47 9.66 11.75 4.60
C PRO A 47 9.21 10.61 3.68
N LYS A 48 8.79 10.94 2.45
CA LYS A 48 8.66 9.96 1.35
C LYS A 48 9.88 9.03 1.29
N ASP A 49 9.62 7.73 1.29
CA ASP A 49 10.61 6.64 1.33
C ASP A 49 11.64 6.73 2.47
N GLY A 50 11.34 7.48 3.54
CA GLY A 50 12.16 7.53 4.76
C GLY A 50 12.21 6.19 5.49
N ILE A 51 11.24 5.31 5.21
CA ILE A 51 11.25 3.88 5.53
C ILE A 51 11.31 3.14 4.19
N PRO A 52 12.51 2.73 3.72
CA PRO A 52 12.68 2.24 2.36
C PRO A 52 12.05 0.86 2.20
N SER A 53 11.22 0.69 1.17
CA SER A 53 10.71 -0.63 0.78
C SER A 53 11.83 -1.54 0.29
N ILE A 54 11.62 -2.86 0.39
CA ILE A 54 12.48 -3.85 -0.25
C ILE A 54 11.90 -4.18 -1.63
N ASP A 55 12.61 -3.81 -2.69
CA ASP A 55 12.14 -4.03 -4.07
C ASP A 55 12.80 -5.23 -4.76
N ALA A 56 13.84 -5.80 -4.14
CA ALA A 56 14.56 -6.98 -4.60
C ALA A 56 14.91 -7.88 -3.39
N PRO A 57 13.92 -8.56 -2.80
CA PRO A 57 14.15 -9.40 -1.63
C PRO A 57 15.09 -10.56 -1.95
N VAL A 58 15.99 -10.86 -1.01
CA VAL A 58 16.88 -12.01 -1.09
C VAL A 58 16.44 -13.02 -0.04
N PHE A 59 16.24 -14.26 -0.45
CA PHE A 59 15.79 -15.34 0.42
C PHE A 59 16.92 -16.33 0.69
N VAL A 60 16.93 -16.82 1.92
CA VAL A 60 17.71 -17.98 2.36
C VAL A 60 16.77 -19.14 2.66
N SER A 61 17.31 -20.35 2.79
CA SER A 61 16.51 -21.49 3.26
C SER A 61 16.18 -21.33 4.74
N VAL A 62 15.15 -22.03 5.23
CA VAL A 62 14.83 -22.06 6.67
C VAL A 62 16.00 -22.58 7.50
N ALA A 63 16.82 -23.49 6.95
CA ALA A 63 17.98 -24.04 7.65
C ALA A 63 19.15 -23.05 7.76
N ASP A 64 19.23 -22.08 6.83
CA ASP A 64 20.27 -21.06 6.79
C ASP A 64 19.82 -19.73 7.41
N ALA A 65 18.56 -19.62 7.81
CA ALA A 65 18.01 -18.42 8.41
C ALA A 65 18.56 -18.22 9.83
N GLU A 66 19.11 -17.03 10.10
CA GLU A 66 19.59 -16.63 11.42
C GLU A 66 18.48 -15.98 12.27
N GLU A 67 17.23 -16.43 12.10
CA GLU A 67 16.09 -15.97 12.88
C GLU A 67 15.89 -16.86 14.12
N PRO A 68 15.44 -16.30 15.26
CA PRO A 68 15.06 -17.12 16.41
C PRO A 68 13.99 -18.18 16.06
N ASP A 69 14.03 -19.35 16.72
CA ASP A 69 13.10 -20.47 16.49
C ASP A 69 11.60 -20.11 16.52
N ARG A 70 11.23 -19.04 17.24
CA ARG A 70 9.86 -18.55 17.40
C ARG A 70 9.69 -17.11 16.89
N ALA A 71 10.56 -16.68 15.98
CA ALA A 71 10.42 -15.39 15.31
C ALA A 71 9.13 -15.40 14.49
N PRO A 72 8.24 -14.41 14.68
CA PRO A 72 6.98 -14.42 13.99
C PRO A 72 7.18 -13.99 12.54
N VAL A 73 6.50 -14.68 11.62
CA VAL A 73 6.64 -14.46 10.18
C VAL A 73 5.29 -14.27 9.50
N MET A 74 5.27 -13.44 8.47
CA MET A 74 4.20 -13.49 7.48
C MET A 74 4.58 -14.51 6.42
N SER A 75 3.79 -15.57 6.22
CA SER A 75 4.02 -16.55 5.18
C SER A 75 3.00 -16.43 4.04
N VAL A 76 3.49 -16.58 2.80
CA VAL A 76 2.70 -16.51 1.57
C VAL A 76 3.06 -17.72 0.72
N GLU A 77 2.06 -18.43 0.21
CA GLU A 77 2.27 -19.53 -0.73
C GLU A 77 1.37 -19.35 -1.95
N ILE A 78 1.97 -19.31 -3.14
CA ILE A 78 1.26 -19.23 -4.41
C ILE A 78 1.88 -20.25 -5.37
N ALA A 79 1.04 -21.13 -5.93
CA ALA A 79 1.47 -22.15 -6.90
C ALA A 79 2.65 -23.02 -6.41
N GLY A 80 2.72 -23.30 -5.10
CA GLY A 80 3.78 -24.09 -4.48
C GLY A 80 5.08 -23.32 -4.19
N ASP A 81 5.16 -22.03 -4.55
CA ASP A 81 6.23 -21.14 -4.13
C ASP A 81 5.86 -20.52 -2.78
N ALA A 82 6.47 -21.06 -1.71
CA ALA A 82 6.25 -20.63 -0.33
C ALA A 82 7.38 -19.71 0.13
N ARG A 83 7.02 -18.53 0.64
CA ARG A 83 7.93 -17.51 1.20
C ARG A 83 7.52 -17.17 2.61
N ALA A 84 8.52 -16.90 3.45
CA ALA A 84 8.33 -16.35 4.79
C ALA A 84 9.05 -15.00 4.88
N TYR A 85 8.35 -14.00 5.41
CA TYR A 85 8.82 -12.64 5.60
C TYR A 85 8.86 -12.38 7.11
N PRO A 86 10.05 -12.35 7.73
CA PRO A 86 10.17 -12.06 9.16
C PRO A 86 9.55 -10.71 9.51
N LEU A 87 8.75 -10.68 10.58
CA LEU A 87 8.19 -9.43 11.09
C LEU A 87 9.29 -8.46 11.53
N SER A 88 10.43 -8.97 12.01
CA SER A 88 11.62 -8.18 12.32
C SER A 88 12.02 -7.30 11.12
N ILE A 89 12.06 -7.87 9.92
CA ILE A 89 12.37 -7.16 8.67
C ILE A 89 11.21 -6.25 8.25
N LEU A 90 9.98 -6.76 8.27
CA LEU A 90 8.80 -5.99 7.85
C LEU A 90 8.53 -4.77 8.74
N ILE A 91 8.90 -4.80 10.02
CA ILE A 91 8.80 -3.64 10.90
C ILE A 91 9.76 -2.51 10.47
N TRP A 92 10.93 -2.85 9.94
CA TRP A 92 11.92 -1.87 9.49
C TRP A 92 11.67 -1.33 8.08
N HIS A 93 10.98 -2.08 7.24
CA HIS A 93 10.83 -1.76 5.81
C HIS A 93 9.38 -1.51 5.38
N GLU A 94 8.41 -1.97 6.16
CA GLU A 94 6.95 -1.86 5.99
C GLU A 94 6.37 -2.48 4.71
N ILE A 95 7.12 -2.53 3.60
CA ILE A 95 6.70 -2.98 2.28
C ILE A 95 7.83 -3.80 1.64
N VAL A 96 7.49 -4.98 1.15
CA VAL A 96 8.33 -5.78 0.26
C VAL A 96 7.58 -5.95 -1.06
N ASN A 97 8.14 -5.42 -2.16
CA ASN A 97 7.67 -5.70 -3.50
C ASN A 97 8.37 -6.99 -4.00
N ASP A 98 7.60 -8.06 -4.15
CA ASP A 98 8.11 -9.39 -4.51
C ASP A 98 7.33 -9.98 -5.69
N THR A 99 7.77 -11.12 -6.20
CA THR A 99 7.04 -11.97 -7.14
C THR A 99 7.06 -13.41 -6.64
N VAL A 100 5.90 -13.90 -6.19
CA VAL A 100 5.76 -15.24 -5.60
C VAL A 100 4.89 -16.10 -6.50
N GLY A 101 5.40 -17.26 -6.93
CA GLY A 101 4.65 -18.15 -7.83
C GLY A 101 4.25 -17.47 -9.15
N GLY A 102 5.04 -16.49 -9.61
CA GLY A 102 4.77 -15.68 -10.81
C GLY A 102 3.77 -14.53 -10.61
N VAL A 103 3.28 -14.32 -9.39
CA VAL A 103 2.35 -13.22 -9.07
C VAL A 103 3.13 -12.06 -8.44
N PRO A 104 3.07 -10.84 -9.02
CA PRO A 104 3.71 -9.67 -8.41
C PRO A 104 2.89 -9.22 -7.19
N LEU A 105 3.52 -9.20 -6.01
CA LEU A 105 2.92 -8.86 -4.74
C LEU A 105 3.58 -7.66 -4.07
N ALA A 106 2.80 -6.91 -3.30
CA ALA A 106 3.31 -6.11 -2.19
C ALA A 106 2.91 -6.81 -0.88
N VAL A 107 3.90 -7.26 -0.12
CA VAL A 107 3.76 -7.80 1.23
C VAL A 107 4.02 -6.66 2.20
N THR A 108 3.01 -6.30 2.99
CA THR A 108 3.04 -5.07 3.78
C THR A 108 2.71 -5.32 5.23
N TYR A 109 3.31 -4.54 6.11
CA TYR A 109 3.05 -4.57 7.54
C TYR A 109 3.04 -3.15 8.10
N CYS A 110 1.95 -2.75 8.76
CA CYS A 110 1.86 -1.51 9.52
C CYS A 110 2.27 -1.78 10.99
N PRO A 111 3.44 -1.29 11.47
CA PRO A 111 3.88 -1.55 12.84
C PRO A 111 2.99 -0.89 13.90
N LEU A 112 2.40 0.26 13.57
CA LEU A 112 1.50 1.00 14.47
C LEU A 112 0.14 0.33 14.63
N CYS A 113 -0.29 -0.42 13.61
CA CYS A 113 -1.57 -1.12 13.54
C CYS A 113 -1.46 -2.56 14.02
N ASN A 114 -0.24 -3.11 14.02
CA ASN A 114 0.02 -4.54 14.17
C ASN A 114 -0.77 -5.37 13.13
N SER A 115 -0.74 -4.94 11.86
CA SER A 115 -1.51 -5.55 10.77
C SER A 115 -0.71 -5.82 9.50
N GLY A 116 -0.76 -7.06 9.03
CA GLY A 116 -0.23 -7.49 7.74
C GLY A 116 -1.29 -7.45 6.64
N VAL A 117 -0.89 -7.05 5.43
CA VAL A 117 -1.72 -7.13 4.22
C VAL A 117 -0.84 -7.56 3.05
N VAL A 118 -1.32 -8.53 2.28
CA VAL A 118 -0.67 -8.95 1.02
C VAL A 118 -1.62 -8.67 -0.14
N VAL A 119 -1.13 -7.92 -1.11
CA VAL A 119 -1.90 -7.48 -2.29
C VAL A 119 -1.13 -7.74 -3.56
N GLU A 120 -1.84 -8.01 -4.65
CA GLU A 120 -1.24 -7.98 -5.98
C GLU A 120 -0.96 -6.53 -6.38
N ARG A 121 0.26 -6.28 -6.85
CA ARG A 121 0.68 -4.95 -7.32
C ARG A 121 0.43 -4.77 -8.81
N VAL A 122 -0.80 -5.12 -9.24
CA VAL A 122 -1.29 -4.95 -10.62
C VAL A 122 -2.55 -4.08 -10.60
N VAL A 123 -2.51 -2.97 -11.33
CA VAL A 123 -3.64 -2.04 -11.47
C VAL A 123 -3.90 -1.84 -12.96
N ASP A 124 -5.12 -2.09 -13.40
CA ASP A 124 -5.51 -2.09 -14.83
C ASP A 124 -4.60 -2.95 -15.72
N GLY A 125 -4.15 -4.10 -15.21
CA GLY A 125 -3.27 -5.01 -15.94
C GLY A 125 -1.82 -4.53 -16.05
N VAL A 126 -1.47 -3.41 -15.41
CA VAL A 126 -0.11 -2.89 -15.35
C VAL A 126 0.47 -3.16 -13.97
N GLU A 127 1.62 -3.82 -13.94
CA GLU A 127 2.39 -4.01 -12.72
C GLU A 127 2.94 -2.66 -12.22
N THR A 128 2.84 -2.42 -10.91
CA THR A 128 3.42 -1.27 -10.23
C THR A 128 4.25 -1.71 -9.03
N SER A 129 4.97 -0.80 -8.39
CA SER A 129 5.62 -1.03 -7.10
C SER A 129 5.21 0.03 -6.10
N PHE A 130 5.23 -0.35 -4.83
CA PHE A 130 4.80 0.51 -3.73
C PHE A 130 5.97 1.01 -2.91
N GLY A 131 5.93 2.28 -2.52
CA GLY A 131 6.81 2.88 -1.53
C GLY A 131 6.02 3.44 -0.33
N THR A 132 6.74 3.95 0.66
CA THR A 132 6.14 4.55 1.86
C THR A 132 5.99 6.06 1.68
N THR A 133 4.85 6.62 2.04
CA THR A 133 4.65 8.08 1.98
C THR A 133 5.25 8.82 3.18
N GLY A 134 5.51 8.09 4.27
CA GLY A 134 5.74 8.65 5.60
C GLY A 134 4.49 9.31 6.22
N LYS A 135 3.32 9.14 5.61
CA LYS A 135 2.02 9.65 6.08
C LYS A 135 1.17 8.51 6.63
N LEU A 136 0.24 8.88 7.51
CA LEU A 136 -0.67 7.98 8.20
C LEU A 136 -2.10 8.49 8.09
N ARG A 137 -3.06 7.59 8.08
CA ARG A 137 -4.49 7.90 8.27
C ARG A 137 -5.10 6.83 9.17
N HIS A 138 -5.78 7.25 10.24
CA HIS A 138 -6.22 6.35 11.33
C HIS A 138 -5.08 5.53 11.94
N SER A 139 -3.89 6.11 12.01
CA SER A 139 -2.63 5.45 12.36
C SER A 139 -2.17 4.33 11.42
N ASP A 140 -2.90 4.10 10.32
CA ASP A 140 -2.56 3.14 9.29
C ASP A 140 -1.67 3.74 8.21
N LEU A 141 -0.74 2.90 7.74
CA LEU A 141 0.24 3.22 6.72
C LEU A 141 -0.47 3.70 5.45
N VAL A 142 -0.07 4.86 4.95
CA VAL A 142 -0.41 5.31 3.62
C VAL A 142 0.77 4.99 2.71
N MET A 143 0.56 4.06 1.78
CA MET A 143 1.52 3.69 0.74
C MET A 143 1.35 4.61 -0.47
N TYR A 144 2.29 4.60 -1.40
CA TYR A 144 2.06 5.17 -2.73
C TYR A 144 2.53 4.22 -3.82
N ASP A 145 1.88 4.26 -4.99
CA ASP A 145 2.38 3.56 -6.17
C ASP A 145 3.33 4.46 -6.97
N ARG A 146 4.46 3.91 -7.41
CA ARG A 146 5.49 4.68 -8.12
C ARG A 146 5.10 5.07 -9.54
N ALA A 147 4.12 4.39 -10.12
CA ALA A 147 3.68 4.66 -11.49
C ALA A 147 2.86 5.96 -11.62
N THR A 148 2.11 6.32 -10.57
CA THR A 148 1.17 7.46 -10.63
C THR A 148 1.22 8.38 -9.42
N GLU A 149 2.05 8.07 -8.42
CA GLU A 149 2.05 8.73 -7.11
C GLU A 149 0.66 8.80 -6.47
N SER A 150 -0.23 7.84 -6.75
CA SER A 150 -1.49 7.75 -6.02
C SER A 150 -1.24 7.14 -4.65
N TRP A 151 -2.01 7.58 -3.64
CA TRP A 151 -1.83 7.13 -2.26
C TRP A 151 -2.87 6.09 -1.89
N TRP A 152 -2.41 5.04 -1.20
CA TRP A 152 -3.18 3.84 -0.91
C TRP A 152 -3.18 3.57 0.59
N GLN A 153 -4.37 3.41 1.18
CA GLN A 153 -4.54 2.99 2.57
C GLN A 153 -4.19 1.51 2.67
N GLN A 154 -3.12 1.16 3.42
CA GLN A 154 -2.58 -0.19 3.48
C GLN A 154 -3.63 -1.20 3.94
N TYR A 155 -4.31 -0.94 5.05
CA TYR A 155 -5.22 -1.91 5.64
C TYR A 155 -6.44 -2.15 4.77
N GLU A 156 -6.90 -1.14 4.02
CA GLU A 156 -8.05 -1.23 3.11
C GLU A 156 -7.66 -1.77 1.72
N ALA A 157 -6.37 -1.71 1.36
CA ALA A 157 -5.88 -1.98 0.01
C ALA A 157 -6.55 -1.11 -1.06
N ARG A 158 -6.86 0.15 -0.72
CA ARG A 158 -7.63 1.08 -1.57
C ARG A 158 -6.88 2.39 -1.78
N ALA A 159 -6.91 2.90 -3.01
CA ALA A 159 -6.43 4.23 -3.32
C ALA A 159 -7.38 5.29 -2.77
N ILE A 160 -6.87 6.17 -1.91
CA ILE A 160 -7.65 7.23 -1.24
C ILE A 160 -7.40 8.61 -1.87
N LEU A 161 -6.35 8.75 -2.67
CA LEU A 161 -5.92 10.01 -3.27
C LEU A 161 -5.12 9.75 -4.56
N GLY A 162 -5.22 10.65 -5.54
CA GLY A 162 -4.44 10.60 -6.79
C GLY A 162 -5.20 10.01 -7.97
N ALA A 163 -4.50 9.77 -9.07
CA ALA A 163 -5.08 9.29 -10.32
C ALA A 163 -5.85 7.96 -10.16
N ARG A 164 -5.44 7.13 -9.20
CA ARG A 164 -6.04 5.83 -8.87
C ARG A 164 -7.14 5.88 -7.81
N ALA A 165 -7.47 7.06 -7.28
CA ALA A 165 -8.46 7.20 -6.20
C ALA A 165 -9.76 6.42 -6.51
N GLY A 166 -10.08 5.47 -5.62
CA GLY A 166 -11.22 4.56 -5.73
C GLY A 166 -10.85 3.11 -6.07
N ASP A 167 -9.70 2.89 -6.69
CA ASP A 167 -9.23 1.56 -7.07
C ASP A 167 -8.91 0.72 -5.83
N VAL A 168 -9.06 -0.60 -5.96
CA VAL A 168 -8.83 -1.58 -4.88
C VAL A 168 -7.90 -2.65 -5.40
N LEU A 169 -6.84 -2.93 -4.65
CA LEU A 169 -5.89 -3.99 -4.97
C LEU A 169 -6.46 -5.36 -4.60
N ALA A 170 -6.21 -6.35 -5.44
CA ALA A 170 -6.61 -7.71 -5.17
C ALA A 170 -5.79 -8.27 -4.00
N ARG A 171 -6.44 -8.64 -2.89
CA ARG A 171 -5.77 -9.24 -1.74
C ARG A 171 -5.40 -10.69 -2.01
N ARG A 172 -4.32 -11.14 -1.38
CA ARG A 172 -3.91 -12.55 -1.33
C ARG A 172 -3.85 -13.03 0.11
N ALA A 173 -4.14 -14.31 0.28
CA ALA A 173 -4.07 -14.95 1.60
C ALA A 173 -2.60 -15.02 2.04
N PHE A 174 -2.39 -14.81 3.33
CA PHE A 174 -1.13 -15.00 4.02
C PHE A 174 -1.44 -15.59 5.40
N ARG A 175 -0.43 -16.11 6.09
CA ARG A 175 -0.55 -16.49 7.50
C ARG A 175 0.41 -15.67 8.33
N LEU A 176 0.00 -15.38 9.56
CA LEU A 176 0.89 -14.86 10.59
C LEU A 176 1.12 -15.99 11.58
N GLU A 177 2.36 -16.46 11.67
CA GLU A 177 2.76 -17.65 12.42
C GLU A 177 3.87 -17.31 13.42
#